data_AF-A0A255T5R7-F1
#
_entry.id   AF-A0A255T5R7-F1
#
_cell.length_a   1.000
_cell.length_b   1.000
_cell.length_c   1.000
_cell.angle_alpha   90.00
_cell.angle_beta   90.00
_cell.angle_gamma   90.00
#
_symmetry.space_group_name_H-M   'P 1'
#
loop_
_entity.id
_entity.type
_entity.pdbx_description
1 polymer ?
#
loop_
_entity_poly.entity_id
_entity_poly.type
_entity_poly.pdbx_seq_one_letter_code
_entity_poly.pdbx_strand_id
1 'polypeptide(L)'
;MKLVHIILPLLSALIFPIQKISSQELLAKVVVNSSKVGTTDKSVFENLQQTLEQFVNDRQWTSLQFQNNERIVCNFNITVDKYDKTNNTFECTAMIQANRPVYNSQYTTTLYNNKDANFNFEFAQFDQLNFNDETVDNQLTALIAYYAYLIIGLDLDSFSPMGGTDVLQLCYNLVNNAQNLNFSGWKAFDDSRNRFAIINDYMEEAMKPFRQLQYDYYRKGLDEMANNAERGRTNVTEALDNGLKKAHESRPLSLLPQIWTDYKKDELVGIYKGKGTQKEKEQIYELLMGINASQGDSWEKVRQ
;
A
#
# COMPACT_ATOMS: atom_id res chain seq x y z
N MET A 1 51.20 56.76 26.14
CA MET A 1 49.79 56.72 26.60
C MET A 1 49.06 55.74 25.70
N LYS A 2 48.47 54.70 26.27
CA LYS A 2 47.84 53.55 25.58
C LYS A 2 46.60 53.99 24.80
N LEU A 3 46.35 53.38 23.65
CA LEU A 3 45.01 52.94 23.20
C LEU A 3 45.16 52.00 22.01
N VAL A 4 45.08 50.70 22.32
CA VAL A 4 44.94 49.59 21.37
C VAL A 4 43.46 49.56 20.96
N HIS A 5 43.17 49.73 19.67
CA HIS A 5 41.84 49.43 19.13
C HIS A 5 41.94 48.13 18.32
N ILE A 6 41.39 47.08 18.93
CA ILE A 6 41.18 45.77 18.35
C ILE A 6 40.06 45.92 17.31
N ILE A 7 40.38 45.73 16.03
CA ILE A 7 39.37 45.59 14.97
C ILE A 7 39.06 44.10 14.85
N LEU A 8 37.91 43.70 15.40
CA LEU A 8 37.34 42.36 15.26
C LEU A 8 36.68 42.24 13.88
N PRO A 9 36.91 41.17 13.08
CA PRO A 9 36.25 41.01 11.80
C PRO A 9 34.79 40.57 12.01
N LEU A 10 33.88 41.26 11.34
CA LEU A 10 32.45 40.97 11.29
C LEU A 10 32.23 39.69 10.46
N LEU A 11 32.20 38.52 11.11
CA LEU A 11 31.86 37.25 10.48
C LEU A 11 30.32 37.21 10.27
N SER A 12 29.87 37.68 9.12
CA SER A 12 28.50 37.49 8.64
C SER A 12 28.30 36.01 8.30
N ALA A 13 27.74 35.25 9.24
CA ALA A 13 27.22 33.91 8.95
C ALA A 13 25.96 34.06 8.08
N LEU A 14 26.07 33.73 6.78
CA LEU A 14 24.91 33.47 5.94
C LEU A 14 24.17 32.25 6.51
N ILE A 15 23.16 32.50 7.34
CA ILE A 15 22.18 31.49 7.73
C ILE A 15 21.25 31.32 6.52
N PHE A 16 21.59 30.39 5.61
CA PHE A 16 20.63 29.92 4.64
C PHE A 16 19.48 29.23 5.40
N PRO A 17 18.22 29.65 5.25
CA PRO A 17 17.13 28.88 5.79
C PRO A 17 17.16 27.51 5.12
N ILE A 18 17.39 26.47 5.92
CA ILE A 18 17.21 25.08 5.50
C ILE A 18 15.73 24.95 5.18
N GLN A 19 15.37 25.12 3.91
CA GLN A 19 14.04 24.76 3.45
C GLN A 19 13.94 23.27 3.64
N LYS A 20 13.13 22.84 4.61
CA LYS A 20 12.69 21.45 4.69
C LYS A 20 11.94 21.19 3.40
N ILE A 21 12.61 20.56 2.45
CA ILE A 21 11.95 19.99 1.29
C ILE A 21 11.08 18.88 1.88
N SER A 22 9.80 19.18 2.08
CA SER A 22 8.82 18.16 2.40
C SER A 22 8.73 17.30 1.14
N SER A 23 9.28 16.10 1.24
CA SER A 23 9.06 15.08 0.26
C SER A 23 7.81 14.33 0.69
N GLN A 24 6.81 14.28 -0.18
CA GLN A 24 5.66 13.39 0.02
C GLN A 24 5.93 12.08 -0.70
N GLU A 25 5.68 10.98 -0.01
CA GLU A 25 6.02 9.63 -0.44
C GLU A 25 5.01 9.09 -1.46
N LEU A 26 3.80 9.62 -1.44
CA LEU A 26 2.68 9.15 -2.25
C LEU A 26 2.40 10.11 -3.41
N LEU A 27 1.97 9.53 -4.53
CA LEU A 27 1.27 10.20 -5.62
C LEU A 27 -0.11 9.57 -5.73
N ALA A 28 -1.01 10.02 -4.87
CA ALA A 28 -2.35 9.47 -4.72
C ALA A 28 -3.34 10.16 -5.64
N LYS A 29 -4.22 9.38 -6.24
CA LYS A 29 -5.43 9.86 -6.90
C LYS A 29 -6.66 9.36 -6.15
N VAL A 30 -7.57 10.25 -5.81
CA VAL A 30 -8.82 9.89 -5.14
C VAL A 30 -9.98 10.05 -6.11
N VAL A 31 -10.83 9.03 -6.19
CA VAL A 31 -12.05 9.05 -7.01
C VAL A 31 -13.22 8.69 -6.12
N VAL A 32 -14.17 9.62 -5.96
CA VAL A 32 -15.40 9.40 -5.21
C VAL A 32 -16.56 9.18 -6.17
N ASN A 33 -17.06 7.95 -6.21
CA ASN A 33 -18.22 7.58 -7.01
C ASN A 33 -19.48 7.59 -6.13
N SER A 34 -20.34 8.60 -6.33
CA SER A 34 -21.64 8.74 -5.66
C SER A 34 -22.83 8.37 -6.54
N SER A 35 -22.63 7.64 -7.65
CA SER A 35 -23.71 7.34 -8.61
C SER A 35 -24.87 6.53 -8.05
N LYS A 36 -24.66 5.83 -6.93
CA LYS A 36 -25.71 5.07 -6.22
C LYS A 36 -26.57 5.94 -5.30
N VAL A 37 -26.09 7.13 -4.95
CA VAL A 37 -26.82 8.07 -4.10
C VAL A 37 -27.69 8.96 -4.98
N GLY A 38 -29.01 8.90 -4.80
CA GLY A 38 -29.99 9.64 -5.62
C GLY A 38 -30.08 11.15 -5.34
N THR A 39 -29.03 11.78 -4.81
CA THR A 39 -29.03 13.21 -4.48
C THR A 39 -28.67 14.08 -5.70
N THR A 40 -29.34 15.22 -5.82
CA THR A 40 -29.06 16.23 -6.86
C THR A 40 -27.83 17.08 -6.52
N ASP A 41 -27.63 17.36 -5.23
CA ASP A 41 -26.48 18.11 -4.73
C ASP A 41 -25.28 17.18 -4.58
N LYS A 42 -24.24 17.44 -5.37
CA LYS A 42 -22.99 16.66 -5.41
C LYS A 42 -21.80 17.37 -4.79
N SER A 43 -21.97 18.59 -4.29
CA SER A 43 -20.84 19.43 -3.86
C SER A 43 -20.05 18.81 -2.70
N VAL A 44 -20.72 18.06 -1.82
CA VAL A 44 -20.08 17.37 -0.70
C VAL A 44 -19.14 16.25 -1.17
N PHE A 45 -19.48 15.52 -2.23
CA PHE A 45 -18.63 14.43 -2.76
C PHE A 45 -17.44 14.99 -3.53
N GLU A 46 -17.64 16.06 -4.30
CA GLU A 46 -16.57 16.76 -4.99
C GLU A 46 -15.57 17.38 -3.99
N ASN A 47 -16.08 17.98 -2.92
CA ASN A 47 -15.25 18.49 -1.85
C ASN A 47 -14.51 17.37 -1.11
N LEU A 48 -15.19 16.28 -0.75
CA LEU A 48 -14.55 15.11 -0.13
C LEU A 48 -13.39 14.60 -0.98
N GLN A 49 -13.59 14.46 -2.29
CA GLN A 49 -12.54 13.98 -3.20
C GLN A 49 -11.32 14.91 -3.18
N GLN A 50 -11.53 16.22 -3.33
CA GLN A 50 -10.46 17.22 -3.33
C GLN A 50 -9.73 17.25 -1.98
N THR A 51 -10.48 17.29 -0.89
CA THR A 51 -9.93 17.32 0.48
C THR A 51 -9.10 16.07 0.77
N LEU A 52 -9.56 14.87 0.39
CA LEU A 52 -8.80 13.63 0.58
C LEU A 52 -7.55 13.59 -0.29
N GLU A 53 -7.67 13.94 -1.57
CA GLU A 53 -6.51 13.94 -2.48
C GLU A 53 -5.44 14.92 -1.99
N GLN A 54 -5.84 16.11 -1.54
CA GLN A 54 -4.93 17.06 -0.93
C GLN A 54 -4.33 16.52 0.37
N PHE A 55 -5.16 15.98 1.28
CA PHE A 55 -4.70 15.47 2.56
C PHE A 55 -3.65 14.35 2.42
N VAL A 56 -3.84 13.42 1.46
CA VAL A 56 -2.89 12.32 1.21
C VAL A 56 -1.57 12.84 0.62
N ASN A 57 -1.64 13.78 -0.33
CA ASN A 57 -0.50 14.23 -1.11
C ASN A 57 0.29 15.39 -0.51
N ASP A 58 -0.29 16.16 0.42
CA ASP A 58 0.38 17.28 1.08
C ASP A 58 0.99 16.87 2.43
N ARG A 59 0.45 15.82 3.07
CA ARG A 59 0.98 15.30 4.32
C ARG A 59 2.27 14.52 4.08
N GLN A 60 3.27 14.78 4.92
CA GLN A 60 4.43 13.93 5.06
C GLN A 60 4.08 12.78 6.01
N TRP A 61 4.15 11.53 5.53
CA TRP A 61 3.76 10.37 6.31
C TRP A 61 4.93 9.84 7.16
N THR A 62 6.15 9.92 6.63
CA THR A 62 7.34 9.40 7.29
C THR A 62 8.47 10.42 7.26
N SER A 63 9.59 10.14 7.93
CA SER A 63 10.80 10.96 7.83
C SER A 63 11.60 10.73 6.53
N LEU A 64 11.15 9.80 5.67
CA LEU A 64 11.85 9.44 4.44
C LEU A 64 11.77 10.57 3.41
N GLN A 65 12.75 10.56 2.50
CA GLN A 65 12.84 11.51 1.41
C GLN A 65 12.78 10.76 0.08
N PHE A 66 11.74 11.06 -0.69
CA PHE A 66 11.42 10.56 -2.01
C PHE A 66 11.62 11.67 -3.03
N GLN A 67 12.25 11.34 -4.14
CA GLN A 67 12.22 12.21 -5.32
C GLN A 67 10.84 12.17 -5.98
N ASN A 68 10.51 13.18 -6.79
CA ASN A 68 9.21 13.23 -7.48
C ASN A 68 8.92 11.99 -8.35
N ASN A 69 9.94 11.38 -8.92
CA ASN A 69 9.88 10.15 -9.71
C ASN A 69 9.91 8.86 -8.86
N GLU A 70 10.19 8.97 -7.57
CA GLU A 70 10.16 7.83 -6.63
C GLU A 70 8.82 7.72 -5.90
N ARG A 71 7.97 8.76 -5.96
CA ARG A 71 6.66 8.76 -5.30
C ARG A 71 5.82 7.56 -5.73
N ILE A 72 5.20 6.90 -4.76
CA ILE A 72 4.44 5.68 -4.96
C ILE A 72 3.07 6.03 -5.55
N VAL A 73 2.81 5.56 -6.76
CA VAL A 73 1.54 5.80 -7.45
C VAL A 73 0.44 4.94 -6.85
N CYS A 74 -0.56 5.57 -6.25
CA CYS A 74 -1.69 4.86 -5.64
C CYS A 74 -3.05 5.50 -5.97
N ASN A 75 -4.11 4.68 -5.90
CA ASN A 75 -5.47 5.09 -6.20
C ASN A 75 -6.42 4.66 -5.08
N PHE A 76 -7.28 5.59 -4.67
CA PHE A 76 -8.37 5.38 -3.72
C PHE A 76 -9.69 5.54 -4.47
N ASN A 77 -10.29 4.44 -4.90
CA ASN A 77 -11.59 4.47 -5.57
C ASN A 77 -12.69 4.19 -4.53
N ILE A 78 -13.31 5.25 -4.02
CA ILE A 78 -14.33 5.20 -2.98
C ILE A 78 -15.70 5.19 -3.66
N THR A 79 -16.50 4.16 -3.39
CA THR A 79 -17.90 4.09 -3.82
C THR A 79 -18.78 4.45 -2.64
N VAL A 80 -19.61 5.48 -2.78
CA VAL A 80 -20.63 5.86 -1.79
C VAL A 80 -21.87 5.03 -2.03
N ASP A 81 -22.13 4.10 -1.11
CA ASP A 81 -23.29 3.23 -1.15
C ASP A 81 -24.50 3.92 -0.49
N LYS A 82 -24.28 4.64 0.62
CA LYS A 82 -25.28 5.54 1.24
C LYS A 82 -24.64 6.81 1.79
N TYR A 83 -25.42 7.87 1.83
CA TYR A 83 -25.04 9.15 2.45
C TYR A 83 -26.22 9.70 3.26
N ASP A 84 -25.98 9.99 4.54
CA ASP A 84 -26.92 10.69 5.40
C ASP A 84 -26.44 12.12 5.64
N LYS A 85 -27.11 13.07 4.98
CA LYS A 85 -26.82 14.50 5.09
C LYS A 85 -27.07 15.07 6.49
N THR A 86 -27.95 14.46 7.28
CA THR A 86 -28.29 14.97 8.62
C THR A 86 -27.14 14.75 9.59
N ASN A 87 -26.52 13.57 9.51
CA ASN A 87 -25.45 13.15 10.40
C ASN A 87 -24.06 13.25 9.76
N ASN A 88 -23.97 13.67 8.49
CA ASN A 88 -22.75 13.71 7.69
C ASN A 88 -22.04 12.35 7.60
N THR A 89 -22.80 11.24 7.60
CA THR A 89 -22.23 9.88 7.57
C THR A 89 -22.23 9.31 6.16
N PHE A 90 -21.18 8.56 5.86
CA PHE A 90 -20.95 7.89 4.59
C PHE A 90 -20.82 6.39 4.82
N GLU A 91 -21.69 5.61 4.17
CA GLU A 91 -21.50 4.18 4.02
C GLU A 91 -20.81 3.94 2.67
N CYS A 92 -19.59 3.40 2.72
CA CYS A 92 -18.73 3.30 1.56
C CYS A 92 -18.00 1.96 1.51
N THR A 93 -17.69 1.57 0.28
CA THR A 93 -16.66 0.60 -0.03
C THR A 93 -15.53 1.29 -0.78
N ALA A 94 -14.28 0.84 -0.59
CA ALA A 94 -13.14 1.40 -1.30
C ALA A 94 -12.32 0.31 -1.98
N MET A 95 -11.84 0.57 -3.20
CA MET A 95 -10.80 -0.22 -3.85
C MET A 95 -9.49 0.56 -3.77
N ILE A 96 -8.52 0.01 -3.06
CA ILE A 96 -7.22 0.63 -2.83
C ILE A 96 -6.19 -0.10 -3.67
N GLN A 97 -5.45 0.64 -4.50
CA GLN A 97 -4.42 0.11 -5.37
C GLN A 97 -3.12 0.91 -5.24
N ALA A 98 -1.97 0.23 -5.27
CA ALA A 98 -0.66 0.84 -5.42
C ALA A 98 0.14 0.12 -6.51
N ASN A 99 1.00 0.85 -7.21
CA ASN A 99 1.83 0.32 -8.28
C ASN A 99 3.30 0.68 -8.07
N ARG A 100 4.17 -0.23 -8.49
CA ARG A 100 5.64 -0.06 -8.47
C ARG A 100 6.17 -0.12 -9.91
N PRO A 101 7.04 0.81 -10.33
CA PRO A 101 7.76 0.68 -11.60
C PRO A 101 8.80 -0.45 -11.51
N VAL A 102 8.92 -1.26 -12.56
CA VAL A 102 10.01 -2.24 -12.66
C VAL A 102 11.28 -1.53 -13.13
N TYR A 103 12.36 -1.70 -12.39
CA TYR A 103 13.61 -0.99 -12.64
C TYR A 103 14.14 -1.28 -14.05
N ASN A 104 14.67 -0.26 -14.72
CA ASN A 104 15.13 -0.33 -16.12
C ASN A 104 14.07 -0.79 -17.14
N SER A 105 12.78 -0.64 -16.85
CA SER A 105 11.68 -0.98 -17.74
C SER A 105 10.61 0.11 -17.78
N GLN A 106 9.79 0.11 -18.83
CA GLN A 106 8.55 0.89 -18.90
C GLN A 106 7.36 0.14 -18.25
N TYR A 107 7.60 -1.08 -17.79
CA TYR A 107 6.58 -1.91 -17.16
C TYR A 107 6.34 -1.48 -15.71
N THR A 108 5.07 -1.36 -15.34
CA THR A 108 4.62 -1.12 -13.96
C THR A 108 3.88 -2.35 -13.46
N THR A 109 4.10 -2.72 -12.21
CA THR A 109 3.47 -3.87 -11.58
C THR A 109 2.60 -3.45 -10.41
N THR A 110 1.45 -4.11 -10.22
CA THR A 110 0.58 -3.87 -9.06
C THR A 110 1.30 -4.35 -7.81
N LEU A 111 1.53 -3.44 -6.86
CA LEU A 111 2.13 -3.72 -5.56
C LEU A 111 1.09 -4.15 -4.53
N TYR A 112 -0.08 -3.51 -4.57
CA TYR A 112 -1.20 -3.78 -3.68
C TYR A 112 -2.50 -3.52 -4.43
N ASN A 113 -3.50 -4.38 -4.23
CA ASN A 113 -4.85 -4.14 -4.71
C ASN A 113 -5.85 -4.91 -3.84
N ASN A 114 -6.68 -4.20 -3.08
CA ASN A 114 -7.68 -4.82 -2.23
C ASN A 114 -8.91 -3.95 -2.03
N LYS A 115 -10.06 -4.61 -1.86
CA LYS A 115 -11.31 -3.97 -1.51
C LYS A 115 -11.44 -3.88 0.01
N ASP A 116 -11.62 -2.67 0.53
CA ASP A 116 -12.16 -2.43 1.86
C ASP A 116 -13.69 -2.38 1.78
N ALA A 117 -14.35 -3.35 2.42
CA ALA A 117 -15.80 -3.41 2.47
C ALA A 117 -16.40 -2.50 3.55
N ASN A 118 -15.58 -1.99 4.48
CA ASN A 118 -16.00 -1.21 5.64
C ASN A 118 -15.26 0.13 5.68
N PHE A 119 -15.37 0.90 4.60
CA PHE A 119 -14.72 2.20 4.44
C PHE A 119 -15.65 3.35 4.88
N ASN A 120 -16.39 3.15 5.97
CA ASN A 120 -17.38 4.12 6.46
C ASN A 120 -16.71 5.21 7.29
N PHE A 121 -17.25 6.43 7.24
CA PHE A 121 -16.72 7.60 7.96
C PHE A 121 -17.75 8.74 8.04
N GLU A 122 -17.46 9.76 8.84
CA GLU A 122 -18.13 11.05 8.82
C GLU A 122 -17.32 12.13 8.07
N PHE A 123 -18.01 13.01 7.36
CA PHE A 123 -17.40 14.17 6.69
C PHE A 123 -18.44 15.26 6.40
N ALA A 124 -18.19 16.47 6.89
CA ALA A 124 -18.94 17.66 6.50
C ALA A 124 -18.19 18.45 5.41
N GLN A 125 -18.94 19.18 4.60
CA GLN A 125 -18.34 20.00 3.54
C GLN A 125 -17.43 21.06 4.16
N PHE A 126 -16.23 21.21 3.57
CA PHE A 126 -15.17 22.10 4.03
C PHE A 126 -14.50 21.70 5.34
N ASP A 127 -14.70 20.46 5.81
CA ASP A 127 -13.92 19.91 6.92
C ASP A 127 -12.43 19.96 6.60
N GLN A 128 -11.65 20.38 7.59
CA GLN A 128 -10.20 20.34 7.53
C GLN A 128 -9.72 19.03 8.14
N LEU A 129 -9.11 18.19 7.31
CA LEU A 129 -8.55 16.93 7.77
C LEU A 129 -7.21 17.17 8.47
N ASN A 130 -7.13 16.77 9.73
CA ASN A 130 -5.91 16.76 10.50
C ASN A 130 -5.78 15.41 11.21
N PHE A 131 -4.66 14.72 10.96
CA PHE A 131 -4.36 13.45 11.62
C PHE A 131 -3.30 13.67 12.69
N ASN A 132 -3.57 13.16 13.89
CA ASN A 132 -2.62 13.11 14.99
C ASN A 132 -2.15 11.68 15.20
N ASP A 133 -0.85 11.45 15.05
CA ASP A 133 -0.23 10.14 15.23
C ASP A 133 -0.34 9.60 16.67
N GLU A 134 -0.46 10.48 17.66
CA GLU A 134 -0.61 10.11 19.08
C GLU A 134 -2.06 9.77 19.46
N THR A 135 -3.04 10.39 18.80
CA THR A 135 -4.47 10.26 19.14
C THR A 135 -5.30 10.01 17.89
N VAL A 136 -5.76 8.76 17.75
CA VAL A 136 -6.63 8.34 16.64
C VAL A 136 -8.10 8.49 17.05
N ASP A 137 -8.69 9.64 16.76
CA ASP A 137 -10.08 10.00 17.11
C ASP A 137 -10.99 10.26 15.91
N ASN A 138 -10.42 10.46 14.72
CA ASN A 138 -11.16 10.69 13.48
C ASN A 138 -11.02 9.50 12.50
N GLN A 139 -12.15 8.86 12.20
CA GLN A 139 -12.23 7.68 11.33
C GLN A 139 -11.69 7.92 9.92
N LEU A 140 -12.06 9.03 9.26
CA LEU A 140 -11.66 9.29 7.89
C LEU A 140 -10.15 9.44 7.77
N THR A 141 -9.55 10.22 8.68
CA THR A 141 -8.09 10.39 8.70
C THR A 141 -7.36 9.10 9.07
N ALA A 142 -7.90 8.29 9.97
CA ALA A 142 -7.35 6.98 10.34
C ALA A 142 -7.35 5.99 9.15
N LEU A 143 -8.44 5.94 8.37
CA LEU A 143 -8.52 5.11 7.16
C LEU A 143 -7.43 5.47 6.16
N ILE A 144 -7.24 6.76 5.90
CA ILE A 144 -6.22 7.24 4.97
C ILE A 144 -4.81 6.96 5.49
N ALA A 145 -4.55 7.26 6.76
CA ALA A 145 -3.26 7.03 7.39
C ALA A 145 -2.86 5.55 7.40
N TYR A 146 -3.82 4.65 7.67
CA TYR A 146 -3.61 3.21 7.58
C TYR A 146 -3.09 2.80 6.19
N TYR A 147 -3.77 3.21 5.12
CA TYR A 147 -3.38 2.85 3.77
C TYR A 147 -2.09 3.52 3.32
N ALA A 148 -1.83 4.75 3.76
CA ALA A 148 -0.56 5.42 3.51
C ALA A 148 0.62 4.61 4.10
N TYR A 149 0.54 4.28 5.40
CA TYR A 149 1.59 3.49 6.06
C TYR A 149 1.73 2.07 5.49
N LEU A 150 0.60 1.41 5.18
CA LEU A 150 0.64 0.09 4.56
C LEU A 150 1.33 0.13 3.19
N ILE A 151 0.94 1.06 2.31
CA ILE A 151 1.48 1.17 0.94
C ILE A 151 2.97 1.50 0.98
N ILE A 152 3.38 2.49 1.78
CA ILE A 152 4.80 2.87 1.93
C ILE A 152 5.61 1.69 2.47
N GLY A 153 5.10 0.99 3.49
CA GLY A 153 5.76 -0.19 4.05
C GLY A 153 5.94 -1.33 3.05
N LEU A 154 4.90 -1.64 2.27
CA LEU A 154 4.96 -2.66 1.21
C LEU A 154 5.94 -2.28 0.10
N ASP A 155 5.99 -1.00 -0.27
CA ASP A 155 6.92 -0.51 -1.28
C ASP A 155 8.37 -0.69 -0.83
N LEU A 156 8.69 -0.30 0.41
CA LEU A 156 10.02 -0.48 0.98
C LEU A 156 10.44 -1.97 1.07
N ASP A 157 9.52 -2.86 1.45
CA ASP A 157 9.76 -4.31 1.43
C ASP A 157 10.06 -4.85 0.01
N SER A 158 9.56 -4.21 -1.04
CA SER A 158 9.85 -4.59 -2.42
C SER A 158 11.26 -4.20 -2.89
N PHE A 159 11.89 -3.22 -2.23
CA PHE A 159 13.24 -2.72 -2.58
C PHE A 159 14.33 -3.28 -1.67
N SER A 160 14.00 -3.71 -0.44
CA SER A 160 14.95 -4.29 0.50
C SER A 160 14.28 -5.37 1.36
N PRO A 161 14.97 -6.47 1.73
CA PRO A 161 14.45 -7.44 2.69
C PRO A 161 13.99 -6.74 3.98
N MET A 162 12.70 -6.88 4.31
CA MET A 162 12.08 -6.28 5.49
C MET A 162 12.25 -4.75 5.60
N GLY A 163 12.50 -4.05 4.49
CA GLY A 163 12.81 -2.62 4.48
C GLY A 163 11.69 -1.73 5.03
N GLY A 164 10.43 -2.19 4.97
CA GLY A 164 9.28 -1.44 5.45
C GLY A 164 8.98 -1.57 6.93
N THR A 165 9.78 -2.31 7.71
CA THR A 165 9.44 -2.70 9.09
C THR A 165 9.04 -1.53 9.98
N ASP A 166 9.80 -0.44 9.96
CA ASP A 166 9.52 0.73 10.80
C ASP A 166 8.18 1.38 10.44
N VAL A 167 7.88 1.51 9.15
CA VAL A 167 6.62 2.12 8.66
C VAL A 167 5.43 1.18 8.89
N LEU A 168 5.61 -0.12 8.70
CA LEU A 168 4.57 -1.12 8.97
C LEU A 168 4.27 -1.23 10.46
N GLN A 169 5.25 -0.97 11.34
CA GLN A 169 5.00 -0.85 12.77
C GLN A 169 4.13 0.36 13.09
N LEU A 170 4.29 1.50 12.39
CA LEU A 170 3.36 2.63 12.51
C LEU A 170 1.94 2.23 12.09
N CYS A 171 1.80 1.51 10.97
CA CYS A 171 0.52 0.98 10.52
C CYS A 171 -0.14 0.06 11.57
N TYR A 172 0.65 -0.86 12.15
CA TYR A 172 0.18 -1.77 13.18
C TYR A 172 -0.24 -1.02 14.47
N ASN A 173 0.54 -0.04 14.91
CA ASN A 173 0.21 0.78 16.06
C ASN A 173 -1.08 1.60 15.83
N LEU A 174 -1.24 2.18 14.64
CA LEU A 174 -2.44 2.92 14.26
C LEU A 174 -3.68 2.06 14.39
N VAL A 175 -3.66 0.84 13.83
CA VAL A 175 -4.81 -0.09 13.93
C VAL A 175 -5.16 -0.37 15.39
N ASN A 176 -4.17 -0.59 16.26
CA ASN A 176 -4.42 -0.84 17.67
C ASN A 176 -5.03 0.37 18.37
N ASN A 177 -4.59 1.59 18.04
CA ASN A 177 -5.16 2.82 18.58
C ASN A 177 -6.57 3.11 18.03
N ALA A 178 -6.86 2.67 16.80
CA ALA A 178 -8.15 2.83 16.15
C ALA A 178 -9.26 1.90 16.67
N GLN A 179 -8.94 0.91 17.53
CA GLN A 179 -9.94 -0.03 18.05
C GLN A 179 -11.04 0.63 18.91
N ASN A 180 -10.77 1.82 19.45
CA ASN A 180 -11.73 2.62 20.21
C ASN A 180 -12.73 3.37 19.31
N LEU A 181 -12.44 3.49 18.01
CA LEU A 181 -13.39 4.04 17.06
C LEU A 181 -14.60 3.13 16.95
N ASN A 182 -15.79 3.73 16.87
CA ASN A 182 -17.04 2.99 16.72
C ASN A 182 -17.29 2.58 15.25
N PHE A 183 -16.28 1.98 14.62
CA PHE A 183 -16.28 1.59 13.21
C PHE A 183 -15.75 0.17 13.03
N SER A 184 -16.34 -0.57 12.10
CA SER A 184 -15.91 -1.93 11.74
C SER A 184 -14.59 -1.92 10.96
N GLY A 185 -13.84 -3.02 11.08
CA GLY A 185 -12.64 -3.29 10.30
C GLY A 185 -11.33 -2.99 11.04
N TRP A 186 -11.40 -2.46 12.26
CA TRP A 186 -10.24 -2.21 13.13
C TRP A 186 -9.97 -3.34 14.14
N LYS A 187 -10.83 -4.36 14.22
CA LYS A 187 -10.76 -5.41 15.23
C LYS A 187 -10.53 -6.78 14.60
N ALA A 188 -9.78 -7.64 15.29
CA ALA A 188 -9.42 -8.98 14.81
C ALA A 188 -10.63 -9.88 14.50
N PHE A 189 -11.74 -9.69 15.21
CA PHE A 189 -12.92 -10.57 15.14
C PHE A 189 -14.02 -10.10 14.18
N ASP A 190 -13.83 -8.98 13.47
CA ASP A 190 -14.86 -8.50 12.51
C ASP A 190 -14.86 -9.34 11.22
N ASP A 191 -13.70 -9.49 10.57
CA ASP A 191 -13.53 -10.18 9.28
C ASP A 191 -12.05 -10.53 9.07
N SER A 192 -11.75 -11.70 8.51
CA SER A 192 -10.38 -12.12 8.18
C SER A 192 -9.76 -11.33 7.02
N ARG A 193 -10.54 -10.51 6.29
CA ARG A 193 -10.05 -9.61 5.23
C ARG A 193 -9.97 -8.13 5.64
N ASN A 194 -10.15 -7.80 6.91
CA ASN A 194 -10.17 -6.41 7.35
C ASN A 194 -8.77 -5.79 7.55
N ARG A 195 -8.75 -4.49 7.86
CA ARG A 195 -7.52 -3.70 8.04
C ARG A 195 -6.64 -4.27 9.17
N PHE A 196 -7.24 -4.70 10.28
CA PHE A 196 -6.52 -5.35 11.38
C PHE A 196 -5.86 -6.66 10.92
N ALA A 197 -6.63 -7.57 10.35
CA ALA A 197 -6.16 -8.87 9.90
C ALA A 197 -4.99 -8.74 8.91
N ILE A 198 -5.10 -7.83 7.94
CA ILE A 198 -4.05 -7.62 6.93
C ILE A 198 -2.71 -7.24 7.57
N ILE A 199 -2.66 -6.19 8.41
CA ILE A 199 -1.39 -5.72 8.96
C ILE A 199 -0.88 -6.65 10.06
N ASN A 200 -1.77 -7.20 10.89
CA ASN A 200 -1.42 -8.16 11.93
C ASN A 200 -0.74 -9.38 11.29
N ASP A 201 -1.40 -10.00 10.31
CA ASP A 201 -0.85 -11.16 9.61
C ASP A 201 0.49 -10.82 8.96
N TYR A 202 0.58 -9.68 8.27
CA TYR A 202 1.80 -9.30 7.54
C TYR A 202 3.01 -9.14 8.48
N MET A 203 2.78 -8.71 9.72
CA MET A 203 3.82 -8.46 10.72
C MET A 203 4.18 -9.68 11.60
N GLU A 204 3.43 -10.77 11.52
CA GLU A 204 3.74 -11.98 12.29
C GLU A 204 5.01 -12.69 11.78
N GLU A 205 5.79 -13.29 12.69
CA GLU A 205 7.03 -14.01 12.34
C GLU A 205 6.74 -15.19 11.39
N ALA A 206 5.59 -15.86 11.54
CA ALA A 206 5.15 -16.93 10.65
C ALA A 206 4.91 -16.45 9.20
N MET A 207 4.70 -15.15 8.99
CA MET A 207 4.49 -14.51 7.69
C MET A 207 5.73 -13.78 7.16
N LYS A 208 6.87 -13.88 7.85
CA LYS A 208 8.16 -13.39 7.34
C LYS A 208 8.52 -13.92 5.95
N PRO A 209 8.23 -15.19 5.56
CA PRO A 209 8.41 -15.63 4.18
C PRO A 209 7.60 -14.79 3.16
N PHE A 210 6.41 -14.31 3.53
CA PHE A 210 5.57 -13.47 2.68
C PHE A 210 6.11 -12.05 2.53
N ARG A 211 6.75 -11.51 3.58
CA ARG A 211 7.47 -10.23 3.47
C ARG A 211 8.71 -10.37 2.60
N GLN A 212 9.46 -11.47 2.77
CA GLN A 212 10.63 -11.79 1.97
C GLN A 212 10.28 -11.99 0.48
N LEU A 213 9.11 -12.58 0.20
CA LEU A 213 8.54 -12.68 -1.15
C LEU A 213 8.49 -11.32 -1.85
N GLN A 214 8.16 -10.22 -1.16
CA GLN A 214 8.08 -8.89 -1.80
C GLN A 214 9.45 -8.45 -2.33
N TYR A 215 10.53 -8.68 -1.60
CA TYR A 215 11.85 -8.36 -2.13
C TYR A 215 12.26 -9.30 -3.27
N ASP A 216 12.13 -10.62 -3.05
CA ASP A 216 12.64 -11.59 -4.01
C ASP A 216 11.84 -11.58 -5.32
N TYR A 217 10.51 -11.43 -5.26
CA TYR A 217 9.66 -11.37 -6.46
C TYR A 217 9.91 -10.09 -7.26
N TYR A 218 9.94 -8.92 -6.63
CA TYR A 218 10.02 -7.66 -7.36
C TYR A 218 11.47 -7.31 -7.73
N ARG A 219 12.40 -7.35 -6.76
CA ARG A 219 13.78 -6.92 -7.00
C ARG A 219 14.66 -7.99 -7.65
N LYS A 220 14.54 -9.25 -7.25
CA LYS A 220 15.32 -10.34 -7.87
C LYS A 220 14.61 -10.99 -9.04
N GLY A 221 13.28 -10.95 -9.07
CA GLY A 221 12.46 -11.48 -10.16
C GLY A 221 12.25 -10.44 -11.26
N LEU A 222 11.28 -9.54 -11.06
CA LEU A 222 10.82 -8.61 -12.10
C LEU A 222 11.90 -7.63 -12.58
N ASP A 223 12.63 -6.99 -11.67
CA ASP A 223 13.70 -6.07 -12.07
C ASP A 223 14.84 -6.81 -12.80
N GLU A 224 15.11 -8.08 -12.45
CA GLU A 224 16.10 -8.89 -13.19
C GLU A 224 15.57 -9.32 -14.55
N MET A 225 14.25 -9.52 -14.71
CA MET A 225 13.66 -9.84 -16.02
C MET A 225 13.89 -8.74 -17.06
N ALA A 226 14.00 -7.48 -16.64
CA ALA A 226 14.36 -6.38 -17.53
C ALA A 226 15.77 -6.56 -18.14
N ASN A 227 16.68 -7.22 -17.41
CA ASN A 227 18.03 -7.53 -17.86
C ASN A 227 18.09 -8.90 -18.57
N ASN A 228 17.46 -9.92 -17.97
CA ASN A 228 17.42 -11.29 -18.46
C ASN A 228 16.10 -11.97 -18.03
N ALA A 229 15.19 -12.12 -18.99
CA ALA A 229 13.86 -12.68 -18.76
C ALA A 229 13.86 -14.14 -18.25
N GLU A 230 14.83 -14.97 -18.64
CA GLU A 230 14.91 -16.37 -18.20
C GLU A 230 15.38 -16.46 -16.75
N ARG A 231 16.47 -15.76 -16.41
CA ARG A 231 16.97 -15.71 -15.02
C ARG A 231 15.94 -15.09 -14.08
N GLY A 232 15.32 -13.98 -14.49
CA GLY A 232 14.27 -13.35 -13.70
C GLY A 232 13.08 -14.28 -13.47
N ARG A 233 12.68 -15.10 -14.45
CA ARG A 233 11.63 -16.12 -14.26
C ARG A 233 12.04 -17.20 -13.27
N THR A 234 13.26 -17.71 -13.36
CA THR A 234 13.80 -18.65 -12.36
C THR A 234 13.74 -18.05 -10.96
N ASN A 235 14.16 -16.79 -10.79
CA ASN A 235 14.08 -16.11 -9.50
C ASN A 235 12.64 -15.91 -9.02
N VAL A 236 11.69 -15.62 -9.92
CA VAL A 236 10.26 -15.59 -9.57
C VAL A 236 9.78 -16.95 -9.09
N THR A 237 10.11 -18.04 -9.80
CA THR A 237 9.77 -19.41 -9.39
C THR A 237 10.30 -19.73 -8.00
N GLU A 238 11.56 -19.38 -7.72
CA GLU A 238 12.17 -19.55 -6.39
C GLU A 238 11.51 -18.68 -5.32
N ALA A 239 11.12 -17.45 -5.65
CA ALA A 239 10.43 -16.55 -4.72
C ALA A 239 9.02 -17.09 -4.36
N LEU A 240 8.30 -17.64 -5.34
CA LEU A 240 6.99 -18.26 -5.11
C LEU A 240 7.09 -19.50 -4.22
N ASP A 241 8.09 -20.37 -4.42
CA ASP A 241 8.28 -21.56 -3.58
C ASP A 241 8.80 -21.22 -2.18
N ASN A 242 9.76 -20.29 -2.05
CA ASN A 242 10.36 -19.96 -0.76
C ASN A 242 9.57 -18.94 0.07
N GLY A 243 8.79 -18.09 -0.58
CA GLY A 243 8.05 -17.01 0.05
C GLY A 243 6.55 -17.32 0.13
N LEU A 244 5.90 -17.42 -1.04
CA LEU A 244 4.44 -17.54 -1.10
C LEU A 244 3.94 -18.88 -0.54
N LYS A 245 4.53 -20.00 -0.97
CA LYS A 245 4.17 -21.34 -0.49
C LYS A 245 4.42 -21.50 1.01
N LYS A 246 5.62 -21.15 1.49
CA LYS A 246 5.97 -21.27 2.91
C LYS A 246 5.09 -20.39 3.79
N ALA A 247 4.72 -19.20 3.33
CA ALA A 247 3.78 -18.34 4.05
C ALA A 247 2.40 -19.01 4.17
N HIS A 248 1.88 -19.55 3.07
CA HIS A 248 0.60 -20.26 3.09
C HIS A 248 0.64 -21.52 3.98
N GLU A 249 1.71 -22.31 3.93
CA GLU A 249 1.89 -23.48 4.80
C GLU A 249 2.00 -23.08 6.28
N SER A 250 2.69 -21.97 6.58
CA SER A 250 2.89 -21.49 7.96
C SER A 250 1.62 -20.88 8.54
N ARG A 251 0.78 -20.25 7.71
CA ARG A 251 -0.46 -19.60 8.14
C ARG A 251 -1.60 -19.80 7.14
N PRO A 252 -2.17 -21.02 7.04
CA PRO A 252 -3.15 -21.36 6.01
C PRO A 252 -4.45 -20.53 6.04
N LEU A 253 -4.79 -19.99 7.21
CA LEU A 253 -5.97 -19.15 7.41
C LEU A 253 -5.75 -17.68 7.04
N SER A 254 -4.50 -17.26 6.79
CA SER A 254 -4.24 -15.89 6.32
C SER A 254 -4.74 -15.74 4.89
N LEU A 255 -5.46 -14.65 4.63
CA LEU A 255 -5.89 -14.32 3.28
C LEU A 255 -4.79 -13.62 2.45
N LEU A 256 -3.65 -13.24 3.05
CA LEU A 256 -2.60 -12.50 2.33
C LEU A 256 -2.07 -13.21 1.07
N PRO A 257 -1.75 -14.53 1.09
CA PRO A 257 -1.38 -15.25 -0.13
C PRO A 257 -2.47 -15.24 -1.19
N GLN A 258 -3.74 -15.38 -0.79
CA GLN A 258 -4.88 -15.35 -1.71
C GLN A 258 -5.07 -13.95 -2.33
N ILE A 259 -5.05 -12.90 -1.50
CA ILE A 259 -5.16 -11.50 -1.97
C ILE A 259 -4.02 -11.17 -2.93
N TRP A 260 -2.80 -11.58 -2.62
CA TRP A 260 -1.64 -11.36 -3.48
C TRP A 260 -1.80 -12.03 -4.84
N THR A 261 -2.22 -13.30 -4.85
CA THR A 261 -2.46 -14.02 -6.12
C THR A 261 -3.61 -13.42 -6.93
N ASP A 262 -4.66 -12.88 -6.29
CA ASP A 262 -5.78 -12.22 -6.99
C ASP A 262 -5.30 -11.07 -7.89
N TYR A 263 -4.42 -10.21 -7.39
CA TYR A 263 -3.93 -9.06 -8.17
C TYR A 263 -2.68 -9.34 -8.99
N LYS A 264 -1.99 -10.47 -8.74
CA LYS A 264 -0.84 -10.93 -9.53
C LYS A 264 -1.18 -11.89 -10.65
N LYS A 265 -2.42 -12.38 -10.73
CA LYS A 265 -2.80 -13.45 -11.66
C LYS A 265 -2.39 -13.21 -13.12
N ASP A 266 -2.62 -12.02 -13.66
CA ASP A 266 -2.33 -11.72 -15.06
C ASP A 266 -0.82 -11.61 -15.30
N GLU A 267 -0.07 -11.10 -14.33
CA GLU A 267 1.40 -11.04 -14.37
C GLU A 267 2.01 -12.45 -14.32
N LEU A 268 1.52 -13.31 -13.41
CA LEU A 268 1.95 -14.70 -13.32
C LEU A 268 1.64 -15.46 -14.61
N VAL A 269 0.45 -15.30 -15.20
CA VAL A 269 0.14 -15.86 -16.51
C VAL A 269 1.12 -15.35 -17.57
N GLY A 270 1.42 -14.05 -17.60
CA GLY A 270 2.38 -13.45 -18.55
C GLY A 270 3.82 -13.93 -18.39
N ILE A 271 4.23 -14.31 -17.17
CA ILE A 271 5.56 -14.83 -16.87
C ILE A 271 5.74 -16.27 -17.39
N TYR A 272 4.70 -17.11 -17.27
CA TYR A 272 4.83 -18.56 -17.51
C TYR A 272 4.18 -19.06 -18.81
N LYS A 273 3.12 -18.43 -19.30
CA LYS A 273 2.40 -18.93 -20.49
C LYS A 273 3.34 -18.99 -21.70
N GLY A 274 3.51 -20.18 -22.25
CA GLY A 274 4.41 -20.47 -23.37
C GLY A 274 5.90 -20.28 -23.06
N LYS A 275 6.28 -20.20 -21.78
CA LYS A 275 7.65 -19.92 -21.31
C LYS A 275 8.06 -20.91 -20.21
N GLY A 276 9.36 -21.15 -20.06
CA GLY A 276 9.85 -22.07 -19.04
C GLY A 276 9.65 -23.54 -19.39
N THR A 277 10.04 -24.42 -18.46
CA THR A 277 9.92 -25.87 -18.68
C THR A 277 8.53 -26.38 -18.29
N GLN A 278 8.10 -27.51 -18.85
CA GLN A 278 6.82 -28.10 -18.48
C GLN A 278 6.75 -28.42 -16.97
N LYS A 279 7.86 -28.88 -16.39
CA LYS A 279 7.96 -29.17 -14.95
C LYS A 279 7.79 -27.91 -14.10
N GLU A 280 8.44 -26.80 -14.50
CA GLU A 280 8.30 -25.49 -13.82
C GLU A 280 6.84 -25.01 -13.87
N LYS A 281 6.21 -25.04 -15.04
CA LYS A 281 4.81 -24.62 -15.21
C LYS A 281 3.84 -25.46 -14.37
N GLU A 282 4.04 -26.78 -14.30
CA GLU A 282 3.19 -27.66 -13.50
C GLU A 282 3.34 -27.37 -12.00
N GLN A 283 4.58 -27.19 -11.51
CA GLN A 283 4.83 -26.83 -10.12
C GLN A 283 4.14 -25.51 -9.72
N ILE A 284 4.23 -24.49 -10.57
CA ILE A 284 3.58 -23.19 -10.29
C ILE A 284 2.06 -23.32 -10.36
N TYR A 285 1.54 -24.07 -11.33
CA TYR A 285 0.11 -24.36 -11.43
C TYR A 285 -0.43 -25.01 -10.15
N GLU A 286 0.20 -26.08 -9.67
CA GLU A 286 -0.21 -26.78 -8.44
C GLU A 286 -0.18 -25.85 -7.21
N LEU A 287 0.88 -25.04 -7.07
CA LEU A 287 0.99 -24.06 -6.01
C LEU A 287 -0.15 -23.03 -6.03
N LEU A 288 -0.41 -22.43 -7.20
CA LEU A 288 -1.42 -21.37 -7.34
C LEU A 288 -2.84 -21.91 -7.17
N MET A 289 -3.11 -23.14 -7.63
CA MET A 289 -4.38 -23.83 -7.38
C MET A 289 -4.58 -24.14 -5.89
N GLY A 290 -3.52 -24.53 -5.17
CA GLY A 290 -3.56 -24.79 -3.74
C GLY A 290 -3.88 -23.55 -2.90
N ILE A 291 -3.45 -22.37 -3.35
CA ILE A 291 -3.66 -21.09 -2.64
C ILE A 291 -4.99 -20.44 -3.04
N ASN A 292 -5.31 -20.42 -4.33
CA ASN A 292 -6.43 -19.64 -4.85
C ASN A 292 -7.09 -20.33 -6.06
N ALA A 293 -7.82 -21.41 -5.79
CA ALA A 293 -8.56 -22.15 -6.81
C ALA A 293 -9.63 -21.30 -7.54
N SER A 294 -10.08 -20.17 -6.96
CA SER A 294 -11.07 -19.29 -7.59
C SER A 294 -10.57 -18.64 -8.89
N GLN A 295 -9.25 -18.55 -9.08
CA GLN A 295 -8.62 -18.05 -10.31
C GLN A 295 -8.18 -19.20 -11.24
N GLY A 296 -8.77 -20.39 -11.13
CA GLY A 296 -8.39 -21.59 -11.88
C GLY A 296 -8.26 -21.39 -13.40
N ASP A 297 -9.16 -20.61 -14.02
CA ASP A 297 -9.07 -20.29 -15.46
C ASP A 297 -7.79 -19.53 -15.83
N SER A 298 -7.22 -18.75 -14.88
CA SER A 298 -5.93 -18.09 -15.06
C SER A 298 -4.80 -19.08 -14.86
N TRP A 299 -4.86 -19.94 -13.85
CA TRP A 299 -3.83 -20.93 -13.56
C TRP A 299 -3.72 -21.99 -14.65
N GLU A 300 -4.82 -22.39 -15.28
CA GLU A 300 -4.78 -23.26 -16.46
C GLU A 300 -3.97 -22.67 -17.62
N LYS A 301 -3.94 -21.34 -17.75
CA LYS A 301 -3.09 -20.66 -18.75
C LYS A 301 -1.61 -20.67 -18.38
N VAL A 302 -1.27 -20.78 -17.09
CA VAL A 302 0.14 -20.95 -16.64
C VAL A 302 0.69 -22.29 -17.13
N ARG A 303 -0.13 -23.34 -17.19
CA ARG A 303 0.27 -24.67 -17.64
C ARG A 303 0.53 -24.77 -19.15
N GLN A 304 -0.11 -23.91 -19.94
CA GLN A 304 0.02 -23.83 -21.41
C GLN A 304 1.39 -23.27 -21.81
#